data_AF-A0A2H3DW71-F1
#
_entry.id   AF-A0A2H3DW71-F1
#
_cell.length_a   1.000
_cell.length_b   1.000
_cell.length_c   1.000
_cell.angle_alpha   90.00
_cell.angle_beta   90.00
_cell.angle_gamma   90.00
#
_symmetry.space_group_name_H-M   'P 1'
#
loop_
_entity.id
_entity.type
_entity.pdbx_description
1 polymer ?
#
loop_
_entity_poly.entity_id
_entity_poly.type
_entity_poly.pdbx_seq_one_letter_code
_entity_poly.pdbx_strand_id
1 'polypeptide(L)'
;MNTINSSTGFSGFQLHTGCSPHVILPLVPDRLLLNPDNNISEVCALIACLNDDTAEAINNLLAAKTAQAHFVNQHRRLNPAFTIGDCVMLSTFHHQRNYTAGHAGHAAK
;
A
#
# COMPACT_ATOMS: atom_id res chain seq x y z
N MET A 1 1.16 5.97 9.39
CA MET A 1 0.88 5.78 7.93
C MET A 1 1.77 6.63 7.02
N ASN A 2 2.90 7.18 7.50
CA ASN A 2 3.77 8.04 6.68
C ASN A 2 4.96 7.30 6.04
N THR A 3 5.05 5.98 6.21
CA THR A 3 6.06 5.14 5.56
C THR A 3 5.68 4.92 4.11
N ILE A 4 6.63 5.12 3.18
CA ILE A 4 6.46 4.82 1.76
C ILE A 4 6.39 3.30 1.57
N ASN A 5 5.36 2.83 0.89
CA ASN A 5 5.27 1.43 0.51
C ASN A 5 6.11 1.18 -0.75
N SER A 6 7.07 0.27 -0.67
CA SER A 6 7.98 -0.05 -1.78
C SER A 6 7.29 -0.62 -3.02
N SER A 7 6.10 -1.19 -2.87
CA SER A 7 5.33 -1.76 -3.98
C SER A 7 4.46 -0.76 -4.73
N THR A 8 4.09 0.35 -4.09
CA THR A 8 3.25 1.39 -4.70
C THR A 8 4.03 2.67 -4.96
N GLY A 9 5.12 2.93 -4.25
CA GLY A 9 5.87 4.19 -4.30
C GLY A 9 5.27 5.31 -3.44
N PHE A 10 4.09 5.08 -2.84
CA PHE A 10 3.34 6.07 -2.07
C PHE A 10 3.19 5.66 -0.61
N SER A 11 3.00 6.64 0.27
CA SER A 11 2.60 6.40 1.66
C SER A 11 1.13 5.98 1.75
N GLY A 12 0.78 5.21 2.78
CA GLY A 12 -0.62 4.86 3.05
C GLY A 12 -1.50 6.09 3.28
N PHE A 13 -0.95 7.16 3.84
CA PHE A 13 -1.66 8.43 4.02
C PHE A 13 -2.03 9.06 2.67
N GLN A 14 -1.08 9.12 1.72
CA GLN A 14 -1.34 9.65 0.37
C GLN A 14 -2.41 8.84 -0.36
N LEU A 15 -2.33 7.51 -0.31
CA LEU A 15 -3.32 6.65 -0.96
C LEU A 15 -4.73 6.80 -0.34
N HIS A 16 -4.81 7.05 0.96
CA HIS A 16 -6.10 7.18 1.65
C HIS A 16 -6.72 8.58 1.50
N THR A 17 -5.89 9.62 1.51
CA THR A 17 -6.36 11.02 1.57
C THR A 17 -6.20 11.78 0.27
N GLY A 18 -5.48 11.23 -0.71
CA GLY A 18 -5.05 11.95 -1.92
C GLY A 18 -4.15 13.14 -1.62
N CYS A 19 -3.59 13.24 -0.40
CA CYS A 19 -2.81 14.39 0.03
C CYS A 19 -1.48 13.93 0.62
N SER A 20 -0.42 14.73 0.45
CA SER A 20 0.85 14.47 1.13
C SER A 20 0.71 14.69 2.64
N PRO A 21 1.23 13.80 3.49
CA PRO A 21 1.20 13.98 4.94
C PRO A 21 2.09 15.16 5.34
N HIS A 22 1.47 16.31 5.60
CA HIS A 22 2.16 17.47 6.15
C HIS A 22 2.10 17.41 7.67
N VAL A 23 3.27 17.31 8.32
CA VAL A 23 3.39 17.31 9.80
C VAL A 23 3.04 18.68 10.39
N ILE A 24 3.15 19.74 9.59
CA ILE A 24 2.77 21.11 9.94
C ILE A 24 1.84 21.61 8.83
N LEU A 25 0.60 21.95 9.18
CA LEU A 25 -0.28 22.65 8.25
C LEU A 25 0.44 23.94 7.82
N PRO A 26 0.58 24.25 6.52
CA PRO A 26 1.08 25.54 6.10
C PRO A 26 0.27 26.63 6.81
N LEU A 27 0.92 27.41 7.68
CA LEU A 27 0.32 28.60 8.30
C LEU A 27 0.22 29.66 7.21
N VAL A 28 -0.70 29.48 6.27
CA VAL A 28 -1.02 30.49 5.27
C VAL A 28 -1.70 31.63 6.03
N PRO A 29 -1.15 32.86 6.04
CA PRO A 29 -1.84 33.98 6.63
C PRO A 29 -3.19 34.15 5.94
N ASP A 30 -4.27 34.27 6.71
CA ASP A 30 -5.67 34.45 6.24
C ASP A 30 -5.82 35.47 5.10
N ARG A 31 -4.88 36.42 4.98
CA ARG A 31 -4.84 37.46 3.95
C ARG A 31 -4.56 36.95 2.53
N LEU A 32 -4.07 35.72 2.33
CA LEU A 32 -3.88 35.14 0.99
C LEU A 32 -5.08 34.32 0.49
N LEU A 33 -6.10 34.11 1.32
CA LEU A 33 -7.32 33.35 0.96
C LEU A 33 -8.41 34.19 0.30
N LEU A 34 -8.20 35.51 0.16
CA LEU A 34 -9.16 36.43 -0.43
C LEU A 34 -8.77 36.79 -1.86
N ASN A 35 -8.86 35.81 -2.77
CA ASN A 35 -9.12 36.03 -4.19
C ASN A 35 -9.70 34.73 -4.78
N PRO A 36 -11.03 34.51 -4.64
CA PRO A 36 -11.69 33.29 -5.11
C PRO A 36 -11.67 33.11 -6.63
N ASP A 37 -11.31 34.16 -7.39
CA ASP A 37 -11.45 34.18 -8.85
C ASP A 37 -10.20 33.70 -9.62
N ASN A 38 -9.05 33.44 -8.97
CA ASN A 38 -7.77 33.22 -9.68
C ASN A 38 -7.23 31.78 -9.73
N ASN A 39 -7.84 30.80 -9.05
CA ASN A 39 -7.17 29.50 -8.85
C ASN A 39 -7.83 28.28 -9.51
N ILE A 40 -8.81 28.46 -10.41
CA ILE A 40 -9.47 27.33 -11.11
C ILE A 40 -8.44 26.51 -11.90
N SER A 41 -7.50 27.18 -12.59
CA SER A 41 -6.44 26.50 -13.35
C SER A 41 -5.50 25.69 -12.45
N GLU A 42 -5.19 26.20 -11.25
CA GLU A 42 -4.32 25.52 -10.30
C GLU A 42 -5.02 24.30 -9.68
N VAL A 43 -6.31 24.42 -9.38
CA VAL A 43 -7.13 23.31 -8.88
C VAL A 43 -7.25 22.22 -9.95
N CYS A 44 -7.51 22.57 -11.20
CA CYS A 44 -7.55 21.62 -12.30
C CYS A 44 -6.21 20.90 -12.50
N ALA A 45 -5.09 21.63 -12.40
CA ALA A 45 -3.76 21.04 -12.48
C ALA A 45 -3.49 20.08 -11.32
N LEU A 46 -3.90 20.44 -10.10
CA LEU A 46 -3.76 19.58 -8.93
C LEU A 46 -4.60 18.30 -9.06
N ILE A 47 -5.84 18.39 -9.54
CA ILE A 47 -6.69 17.21 -9.81
C ILE A 47 -6.04 16.32 -10.88
N ALA A 48 -5.48 16.90 -11.94
CA ALA A 48 -4.77 16.15 -12.97
C ALA A 48 -3.57 15.38 -12.37
N CYS A 49 -2.74 16.05 -11.56
CA CYS A 49 -1.62 15.40 -10.87
C CYS A 49 -2.09 14.24 -9.97
N LEU A 50 -3.19 14.41 -9.23
CA LEU A 50 -3.73 13.33 -8.40
C LEU A 50 -4.18 12.12 -9.23
N ASN A 51 -4.80 12.36 -10.40
CA ASN A 51 -5.17 11.28 -11.29
C ASN A 51 -3.92 10.57 -11.84
N ASP A 52 -2.90 11.31 -12.23
CA ASP A 52 -1.62 10.75 -12.70
C ASP A 52 -0.94 9.91 -11.61
N ASP A 53 -0.88 10.42 -10.38
CA ASP A 53 -0.32 9.71 -9.22
C ASP A 53 -1.08 8.40 -8.94
N THR A 54 -2.42 8.42 -9.04
CA THR A 54 -3.22 7.19 -8.86
C THR A 54 -2.97 6.17 -9.97
N ALA A 55 -2.83 6.62 -11.21
CA ALA A 55 -2.52 5.76 -12.34
C ALA A 55 -1.12 5.13 -12.17
N GLU A 56 -0.13 5.91 -11.74
CA GLU A 56 1.21 5.43 -11.43
C GLU A 56 1.20 4.40 -10.29
N ALA A 57 0.48 4.67 -9.20
CA ALA A 57 0.35 3.75 -8.07
C ALA A 57 -0.22 2.38 -8.49
N ILE A 58 -1.23 2.39 -9.37
CA ILE A 58 -1.85 1.17 -9.91
C ILE A 58 -0.86 0.41 -10.79
N ASN A 59 -0.13 1.11 -11.66
CA ASN A 59 0.89 0.50 -12.52
C ASN A 59 2.02 -0.14 -11.70
N ASN A 60 2.53 0.56 -10.68
CA ASN A 60 3.56 0.05 -9.78
C ASN A 60 3.08 -1.19 -9.03
N LEU A 61 1.84 -1.17 -8.52
CA LEU A 61 1.25 -2.32 -7.85
C LEU A 61 1.11 -3.53 -8.79
N LEU A 62 0.70 -3.31 -10.04
CA LEU A 62 0.60 -4.38 -11.04
C LEU A 62 1.97 -4.96 -11.37
N ALA A 63 2.98 -4.12 -11.58
CA ALA A 63 4.35 -4.56 -11.82
C ALA A 63 4.89 -5.37 -10.63
N ALA A 64 4.69 -4.89 -9.41
CA ALA A 64 5.10 -5.59 -8.19
C ALA A 64 4.41 -6.97 -8.07
N LYS A 65 3.09 -7.05 -8.31
CA LYS A 65 2.35 -8.32 -8.30
C LYS A 65 2.87 -9.28 -9.36
N THR A 66 3.20 -8.79 -10.55
CA THR A 66 3.73 -9.60 -11.65
C THR A 66 5.12 -10.15 -11.31
N ALA A 67 6.00 -9.30 -10.76
CA ALA A 67 7.30 -9.72 -10.28
C ALA A 67 7.19 -10.76 -9.14
N GLN A 68 6.33 -10.50 -8.16
CA GLN A 68 6.04 -11.44 -7.08
C GLN A 68 5.57 -12.79 -7.62
N ALA A 69 4.60 -12.80 -8.54
CA ALA A 69 4.11 -14.03 -9.15
C ALA A 69 5.22 -14.78 -9.91
N HIS A 70 6.05 -14.06 -10.67
CA HIS A 70 7.17 -14.64 -11.40
C HIS A 70 8.17 -15.32 -10.45
N PHE A 71 8.68 -14.62 -9.44
CA PHE A 71 9.66 -15.18 -8.51
C PHE A 71 9.09 -16.25 -7.58
N VAL A 72 7.82 -16.12 -7.14
CA VAL A 72 7.15 -17.17 -6.35
C VAL A 72 6.97 -18.43 -7.17
N ASN A 73 6.60 -18.31 -8.45
CA ASN A 73 6.39 -19.45 -9.32
C ASN A 73 7.70 -20.14 -9.75
N GLN A 74 8.84 -19.43 -9.81
CA GLN A 74 10.14 -20.03 -10.16
C GLN A 74 10.53 -21.21 -9.27
N HIS A 75 10.22 -21.13 -7.98
CA HIS A 75 10.57 -22.17 -7.01
C HIS A 75 9.37 -23.00 -6.57
N ARG A 76 8.22 -22.81 -7.21
CA ARG A 76 7.02 -23.55 -6.87
C ARG A 76 7.19 -25.00 -7.28
N ARG A 77 7.25 -25.89 -6.29
CA ARG A 77 7.22 -27.34 -6.52
C ARG A 77 5.87 -27.72 -7.12
N LEU A 78 5.87 -28.77 -7.95
CA LEU A 78 4.64 -29.40 -8.42
C LEU A 78 3.74 -29.69 -7.22
N ASN A 79 2.48 -29.24 -7.31
CA ASN A 79 1.54 -29.44 -6.24
C ASN A 79 1.21 -30.94 -6.19
N PRO A 80 1.52 -31.66 -5.10
CA PRO A 80 1.19 -33.08 -5.01
C PRO A 80 -0.33 -33.25 -5.07
N ALA A 81 -0.80 -34.19 -5.88
CA ALA A 81 -2.21 -34.56 -5.90
C ALA A 81 -2.48 -35.43 -4.66
N PHE A 82 -3.20 -34.88 -3.68
CA PHE A 82 -3.64 -35.63 -2.51
C PHE A 82 -4.99 -36.30 -2.78
N THR A 83 -5.13 -37.53 -2.30
CA THR A 83 -6.36 -38.31 -2.34
C THR A 83 -6.96 -38.44 -0.94
N ILE A 84 -8.26 -38.72 -0.87
CA ILE A 84 -8.94 -38.92 0.41
C ILE A 84 -8.37 -40.17 1.08
N GLY A 85 -7.79 -39.99 2.27
CA GLY A 85 -7.11 -41.05 3.01
C GLY A 85 -5.59 -40.88 3.10
N ASP A 86 -5.00 -39.92 2.36
CA ASP A 86 -3.57 -39.65 2.43
C ASP A 86 -3.17 -39.02 3.78
N CYS A 87 -2.15 -39.60 4.41
CA CYS A 87 -1.54 -39.05 5.61
C CYS A 87 -0.51 -37.99 5.25
N VAL A 88 -0.80 -36.72 5.53
CA VAL A 88 0.13 -35.61 5.36
C VAL A 88 0.72 -35.19 6.70
N MET A 89 2.05 -35.04 6.75
CA MET A 89 2.73 -34.57 7.96
C MET A 89 2.67 -33.04 8.04
N LEU A 90 1.96 -32.53 9.05
CA LEU A 90 1.85 -31.10 9.30
C LEU A 90 3.09 -30.62 10.07
N SER A 91 3.85 -29.68 9.51
CA SER A 91 4.96 -29.05 10.24
C SER A 91 4.40 -28.07 11.26
N THR A 92 4.52 -28.39 12.55
CA THR A 92 4.11 -27.52 13.66
C THR A 92 5.16 -26.50 14.07
N PHE A 93 6.32 -26.49 13.41
CA PHE A 93 7.50 -25.70 13.80
C PHE A 93 7.21 -24.19 13.95
N HIS A 94 6.35 -23.63 13.11
CA HIS A 94 5.96 -22.21 13.17
C HIS A 94 4.60 -21.95 13.84
N HIS A 95 3.88 -22.99 14.27
CA HIS A 95 2.52 -22.83 14.80
C HIS A 95 2.49 -22.05 16.12
N GLN A 96 3.48 -22.26 17.01
CA GLN A 96 3.54 -21.55 18.29
C GLN A 96 3.77 -20.04 18.11
N ARG A 97 4.59 -19.63 17.13
CA ARG A 97 4.86 -18.21 16.85
C ARG A 97 3.62 -17.49 16.32
N ASN A 98 2.85 -18.14 15.44
CA ASN A 98 1.59 -17.60 14.93
C ASN A 98 0.53 -17.51 16.02
N TYR A 99 0.48 -18.50 16.92
CA TYR A 99 -0.43 -18.47 18.06
C TYR A 99 -0.06 -17.34 19.02
N THR A 100 1.19 -17.24 19.49
CA THR A 100 1.57 -16.19 20.46
C THR A 100 1.55 -14.77 19.88
N ALA A 101 1.81 -14.58 18.58
CA ALA A 101 1.74 -13.27 17.92
C ALA A 101 0.30 -12.74 17.73
N GLY A 102 -0.72 -13.61 17.70
CA GLY A 102 -2.12 -13.18 17.56
C GLY A 102 -2.72 -12.46 18.77
N HIS A 103 -2.04 -12.51 19.93
CA HIS A 103 -2.54 -11.96 21.20
C HIS A 103 -1.75 -10.74 21.67
N ALA A 104 -0.64 -10.43 21.01
CA ALA A 104 0.19 -9.27 21.33
C ALA A 104 -0.09 -8.16 20.32
N GLY A 105 -1.18 -7.42 20.58
CA GLY A 105 -1.45 -6.06 20.12
C GLY A 105 -0.97 -5.67 18.73
N HIS A 106 -1.91 -5.52 17.80
CA HIS A 106 -1.76 -4.57 16.70
C HIS A 106 -1.70 -3.12 17.25
N ALA A 107 -0.58 -2.76 17.89
CA ALA A 107 -0.17 -1.38 18.05
C ALA A 107 0.73 -1.06 16.86
N ALA A 108 0.12 -0.56 15.79
CA ALA A 108 0.84 -0.02 14.65
C ALA A 108 1.75 1.12 15.12
N LYS A 109 3.05 1.00 14.89
CA LYS A 109 4.01 2.11 14.95
C LYS A 109 4.17 2.71 13.56
#